data_AF-A0A833VNF6-F1
#
_entry.id   AF-A0A833VNF6-F1
#
_cell.length_a   1.000
_cell.length_b   1.000
_cell.length_c   1.000
_cell.angle_alpha   90.00
_cell.angle_beta   90.00
_cell.angle_gamma   90.00
#
_symmetry.space_group_name_H-M   'P 1'
#
loop_
_entity.id
_entity.type
_entity.pdbx_description
1 polymer ?
#
loop_
_entity_poly.entity_id
_entity_poly.type
_entity_poly.pdbx_seq_one_letter_code
_entity_poly.pdbx_strand_id
1 'polypeptide(L)'
;MCDYCSWINQILARIKYESKLDKKKRRIYTDPVIVVHGGAGKIPRAKHKRMLFEVKNAAIEAYCDLINGESATDAVEKAVAYMESRPLFNCAKGGSLNVNDEIVTDAAIMTTRDAGCVGAVRDIEHPISLGTF
;
A
#
# COMPACT_ATOMS: atom_id res chain seq x y z
N MET A 1 25.81 -37.59 32.49
CA MET A 1 24.91 -37.37 31.33
C MET A 1 25.47 -38.23 30.20
N CYS A 2 24.67 -39.12 29.59
CA CYS A 2 25.15 -40.10 28.61
C CYS A 2 25.56 -39.42 27.30
N ASP A 3 26.65 -39.87 26.66
CA ASP A 3 27.16 -39.37 25.37
C ASP A 3 26.07 -39.38 24.27
N TYR A 4 25.15 -40.34 24.33
CA TYR A 4 24.01 -40.43 23.43
C TYR A 4 23.06 -39.23 23.56
N CYS A 5 22.79 -38.77 24.79
CA CYS A 5 21.95 -37.60 25.02
C CYS A 5 22.63 -36.30 24.56
N SER A 6 23.96 -36.21 24.70
CA SER A 6 24.75 -35.08 24.19
C SER A 6 24.68 -35.01 22.66
N TRP A 7 24.84 -36.15 21.99
CA TRP A 7 24.77 -36.26 20.55
C TRP A 7 23.37 -35.91 19.99
N ILE A 8 22.29 -36.39 20.62
CA ILE A 8 20.92 -36.01 20.24
C ILE A 8 20.70 -34.51 20.35
N ASN A 9 21.15 -33.88 21.43
CA ASN A 9 20.99 -32.43 21.62
C ASN A 9 21.74 -31.62 20.57
N GLN A 10 22.93 -32.08 20.14
CA GLN A 10 23.69 -31.44 19.06
C GLN A 10 22.96 -31.54 17.72
N ILE A 11 22.37 -32.70 17.40
CA ILE A 11 21.57 -32.88 16.18
C ILE A 11 20.33 -31.98 16.20
N LEU A 12 19.59 -31.94 17.30
CA LEU A 12 18.40 -31.09 17.42
C LEU A 12 18.77 -29.60 17.30
N ALA A 13 19.89 -29.18 17.88
CA ALA A 13 20.39 -27.81 17.72
C ALA A 13 20.77 -27.50 16.27
N ARG A 14 21.39 -28.45 15.57
CA ARG A 14 21.75 -28.34 14.14
C ARG A 14 20.51 -28.19 13.26
N ILE A 15 19.52 -29.06 13.42
CA ILE A 15 18.24 -29.00 12.70
C ILE A 15 17.55 -27.65 12.94
N LYS A 16 17.52 -27.20 14.20
CA LYS A 16 16.92 -25.90 14.57
C LYS A 16 17.66 -24.73 13.94
N TYR A 17 18.99 -24.78 13.86
CA TYR A 17 19.81 -23.77 13.20
C TYR A 17 19.62 -23.76 11.67
N GLU A 18 19.64 -24.93 11.04
CA GLU A 18 19.44 -25.10 9.59
C GLU A 18 18.04 -24.64 9.17
N SER A 19 16.99 -24.98 9.95
CA SER A 19 15.63 -24.47 9.71
C SER A 19 15.52 -22.95 9.82
N LYS A 20 16.34 -22.32 10.68
CA LYS A 20 16.42 -20.86 10.83
C LYS A 20 17.11 -20.22 9.62
N LEU A 21 18.15 -20.86 9.08
CA LEU A 21 18.83 -20.43 7.86
C LEU A 21 17.92 -20.54 6.63
N ASP A 22 17.14 -21.62 6.51
CA ASP A 22 16.18 -21.79 5.42
C ASP A 22 15.06 -20.76 5.44
N LYS A 23 14.53 -20.42 6.63
CA LYS A 23 13.59 -19.30 6.79
C LYS A 23 14.20 -17.96 6.38
N LYS A 24 15.50 -17.77 6.60
CA LYS A 24 16.22 -16.54 6.21
C LYS A 24 16.51 -16.48 4.70
N LYS A 25 16.78 -17.64 4.07
CA LYS A 25 16.98 -17.77 2.61
C LYS A 25 15.70 -17.61 1.80
N ARG A 26 14.53 -17.88 2.39
CA ARG A 26 13.21 -17.78 1.74
C ARG A 26 12.59 -16.38 1.70
N ARG A 27 13.35 -15.32 1.93
CA ARG A 27 12.92 -13.99 1.46
C ARG A 27 13.22 -13.92 -0.03
N ILE A 28 12.24 -14.30 -0.85
CA ILE A 28 12.23 -13.92 -2.26
C ILE A 28 12.09 -12.39 -2.26
N TYR A 29 13.21 -11.68 -2.32
CA TYR A 29 13.21 -10.27 -2.67
C TYR A 29 12.87 -10.20 -4.16
N THR A 30 11.57 -10.18 -4.47
CA THR A 30 11.17 -9.54 -5.72
C THR A 30 11.36 -8.05 -5.51
N ASP A 31 12.09 -7.40 -6.42
CA ASP A 31 12.11 -5.94 -6.46
C ASP A 31 10.64 -5.48 -6.57
N PRO A 32 10.12 -4.76 -5.55
CA PRO A 32 8.71 -4.40 -5.54
C PRO A 32 8.42 -3.43 -6.68
N VAL A 33 7.20 -3.44 -7.19
CA VAL A 33 6.76 -2.51 -8.24
C VAL A 33 5.50 -1.82 -7.76
N ILE A 34 5.44 -0.50 -7.94
CA ILE A 34 4.24 0.27 -7.69
C ILE A 34 3.90 1.17 -8.87
N VAL A 35 2.61 1.30 -9.15
CA VAL A 35 2.06 2.17 -10.19
C VAL A 35 0.98 3.04 -9.57
N VAL A 36 1.06 4.35 -9.80
CA VAL A 36 0.08 5.33 -9.32
C VAL A 36 -0.43 6.15 -10.51
N HIS A 37 -1.73 6.45 -10.54
CA HIS A 37 -2.35 7.28 -11.57
C HIS A 37 -3.22 8.40 -10.97
N GLY A 38 -3.27 9.55 -11.64
CA GLY A 38 -4.10 10.70 -11.21
C GLY A 38 -5.53 10.73 -11.78
N GLY A 39 -5.88 9.80 -12.66
CA GLY A 39 -7.18 9.72 -13.33
C GLY A 39 -7.12 10.02 -14.83
N ALA A 40 -8.24 9.82 -15.52
CA ALA A 40 -8.39 10.06 -16.95
C ALA A 40 -9.07 11.42 -17.22
N GLY A 41 -8.76 12.05 -18.35
CA GLY A 41 -9.45 13.26 -18.81
C GLY A 41 -8.52 14.35 -19.35
N LYS A 42 -9.12 15.47 -19.75
CA LYS A 42 -8.38 16.63 -20.27
C LYS A 42 -7.73 17.39 -19.13
N ILE A 43 -6.42 17.19 -18.94
CA ILE A 43 -5.64 17.91 -17.94
C ILE A 43 -5.34 19.32 -18.45
N PRO A 44 -5.72 20.40 -17.72
CA PRO A 44 -5.32 21.76 -18.10
C PRO A 44 -3.80 21.89 -18.14
N ARG A 45 -3.25 22.50 -19.20
CA ARG A 45 -1.78 22.66 -19.37
C ARG A 45 -1.10 23.27 -18.14
N ALA A 46 -1.75 24.24 -17.50
CA ALA A 46 -1.26 24.89 -16.28
C ALA A 46 -1.14 23.93 -15.08
N LYS A 47 -1.97 22.88 -14.99
CA LYS A 47 -1.96 21.90 -13.90
C LYS A 47 -1.05 20.71 -14.17
N HIS A 48 -0.68 20.45 -15.43
CA HIS A 48 0.04 19.24 -15.85
C HIS A 48 1.33 18.99 -15.06
N LYS A 49 2.21 19.99 -14.93
CA LYS A 49 3.46 19.86 -14.16
C LYS A 49 3.22 19.50 -12.70
N ARG A 50 2.23 20.15 -12.07
CA ARG A 50 1.91 19.94 -10.65
C ARG A 50 1.26 18.59 -10.42
N MET A 51 0.29 18.19 -11.24
CA MET A 51 -0.33 16.86 -11.13
C MET A 51 0.69 15.73 -11.33
N LEU A 52 1.58 15.87 -12.32
CA LEU A 52 2.64 14.88 -12.54
C LEU A 52 3.62 14.81 -11.36
N PHE A 53 3.94 15.94 -10.73
CA PHE A 53 4.78 15.99 -9.54
C PHE A 53 4.14 15.24 -8.36
N GLU A 54 2.87 15.49 -8.07
CA GLU A 54 2.17 14.82 -6.97
C GLU A 54 2.02 13.31 -7.21
N VAL A 55 1.69 12.86 -8.43
CA VAL A 55 1.64 11.43 -8.77
C VAL A 55 3.01 10.76 -8.59
N LYS A 56 4.09 11.45 -8.98
CA LYS A 56 5.46 10.95 -8.78
C LYS A 56 5.80 10.82 -7.30
N ASN A 57 5.45 11.79 -6.48
CA ASN A 57 5.71 11.73 -5.04
C ASN A 57 4.93 10.59 -4.38
N ALA A 58 3.65 10.42 -4.69
CA ALA A 58 2.85 9.31 -4.20
C ALA A 58 3.50 7.95 -4.54
N ALA A 59 4.00 7.79 -5.77
CA ALA A 59 4.70 6.58 -6.19
C ALA A 59 6.06 6.40 -5.48
N ILE A 60 6.84 7.48 -5.29
CA ILE A 60 8.14 7.44 -4.63
C ILE A 60 7.99 7.07 -3.15
N GLU A 61 7.07 7.72 -2.43
CA GLU A 61 6.83 7.46 -1.00
C GLU A 61 6.39 6.01 -0.78
N ALA A 62 5.43 5.53 -1.57
CA ALA A 62 4.97 4.16 -1.44
C ALA A 62 6.01 3.13 -1.92
N TYR A 63 6.85 3.45 -2.91
CA TYR A 63 8.00 2.60 -3.26
C TYR A 63 9.01 2.52 -2.12
N CYS A 64 9.30 3.64 -1.44
CA CYS A 64 10.14 3.66 -0.25
C CYS A 64 9.58 2.75 0.86
N ASP A 65 8.27 2.77 1.09
CA ASP A 65 7.61 1.89 2.07
C ASP A 65 7.81 0.41 1.70
N LEU A 66 7.63 0.06 0.42
CA LEU A 66 7.82 -1.32 -0.07
C LEU A 66 9.26 -1.83 0.13
N ILE A 67 10.27 -1.03 -0.22
CA ILE A 67 11.68 -1.44 -0.05
C ILE A 67 12.11 -1.49 1.43
N ASN A 68 11.41 -0.77 2.30
CA ASN A 68 11.58 -0.83 3.75
C ASN A 68 10.84 -2.02 4.40
N GLY A 69 10.08 -2.78 3.60
CA GLY A 69 9.43 -4.01 4.02
C GLY A 69 8.01 -3.83 4.55
N GLU A 70 7.37 -2.69 4.27
CA GLU A 70 5.92 -2.56 4.47
C GLU A 70 5.12 -3.42 3.49
N SER A 71 3.85 -3.69 3.83
CA SER A 71 3.00 -4.52 3.00
C SER A 71 2.57 -3.79 1.72
N ALA A 72 2.24 -4.56 0.68
CA ALA A 72 1.72 -3.98 -0.56
C ALA A 72 0.43 -3.19 -0.34
N THR A 73 -0.41 -3.65 0.60
CA THR A 73 -1.65 -2.97 0.99
C THR A 73 -1.41 -1.63 1.68
N ASP A 74 -0.48 -1.58 2.63
CA ASP A 74 -0.17 -0.33 3.35
C ASP A 74 0.42 0.71 2.38
N ALA A 75 1.30 0.26 1.47
CA ALA A 75 1.91 1.12 0.47
C ALA A 75 0.88 1.73 -0.50
N VAL A 76 -0.08 0.93 -1.01
CA VAL A 76 -1.13 1.47 -1.90
C VAL A 76 -2.13 2.34 -1.15
N GLU A 77 -2.48 2.00 0.10
CA GLU A 77 -3.34 2.84 0.94
C GLU A 77 -2.71 4.23 1.11
N LYS A 78 -1.45 4.30 1.55
CA LYS A 78 -0.73 5.57 1.72
C LYS A 78 -0.61 6.35 0.42
N ALA A 79 -0.33 5.69 -0.71
CA ALA A 79 -0.28 6.34 -2.01
C ALA A 79 -1.62 6.98 -2.39
N VAL A 80 -2.75 6.31 -2.12
CA VAL A 80 -4.09 6.84 -2.41
C VAL A 80 -4.47 7.94 -1.41
N ALA A 81 -4.22 7.74 -0.11
CA ALA A 81 -4.44 8.74 0.94
C ALA A 81 -3.65 10.03 0.68
N TYR A 82 -2.42 9.89 0.14
CA TYR A 82 -1.65 11.01 -0.38
C TYR A 82 -2.50 11.76 -1.42
N MET A 83 -2.93 11.09 -2.49
CA MET A 83 -3.70 11.71 -3.56
C MET A 83 -5.01 12.37 -3.07
N GLU A 84 -5.74 11.72 -2.15
CA GLU A 84 -6.98 12.21 -1.54
C GLU A 84 -6.83 13.56 -0.81
N SER A 85 -5.66 13.82 -0.23
CA SER A 85 -5.39 15.11 0.45
C SER A 85 -5.13 16.27 -0.52
N ARG A 86 -5.00 16.00 -1.83
CA ARG A 86 -4.62 17.01 -2.83
C ARG A 86 -5.86 17.42 -3.63
N PRO A 87 -6.18 18.73 -3.71
CA PRO A 87 -7.35 19.22 -4.47
C PRO A 87 -7.18 19.14 -6.00
N LEU A 88 -6.11 18.50 -6.49
CA LEU A 88 -5.79 18.40 -7.90
C LEU A 88 -6.43 17.18 -8.56
N PHE A 89 -6.86 16.21 -7.77
CA PHE A 89 -7.38 14.92 -8.22
C PHE A 89 -8.86 14.82 -7.89
N ASN A 90 -9.61 14.11 -8.73
CA ASN A 90 -11.02 13.86 -8.52
C ASN A 90 -11.23 12.75 -7.48
N CYS A 91 -10.80 13.00 -6.24
CA CYS A 91 -11.00 12.14 -5.08
C CYS A 91 -11.01 13.01 -3.81
N ALA A 92 -11.80 12.61 -2.81
CA ALA A 92 -11.89 13.25 -1.50
C ALA A 92 -11.83 14.79 -1.58
N LYS A 93 -10.78 15.44 -1.09
CA LYS A 93 -10.64 16.91 -1.05
C LYS A 93 -10.83 17.61 -2.40
N GLY A 94 -10.47 16.95 -3.51
CA GLY A 94 -10.63 17.47 -4.86
C GLY A 94 -11.81 16.86 -5.63
N GLY A 95 -12.68 16.12 -4.95
CA GLY A 95 -13.82 15.42 -5.53
C GLY A 95 -14.80 16.35 -6.24
N SER A 96 -15.40 15.83 -7.29
CA SER A 96 -16.47 16.52 -8.02
C SER A 96 -17.74 16.58 -7.18
N LEU A 97 -18.52 17.62 -7.39
CA LEU A 97 -19.79 17.81 -6.70
C LEU A 97 -20.90 16.93 -7.33
N ASN A 98 -21.77 16.40 -6.49
CA ASN A 98 -23.01 15.76 -6.90
C ASN A 98 -24.09 16.83 -7.26
N VAL A 99 -25.32 16.38 -7.55
CA VAL A 99 -26.45 17.27 -7.87
C VAL A 99 -26.91 18.17 -6.72
N ASN A 100 -26.44 17.93 -5.50
CA ASN A 100 -26.73 18.70 -4.29
C ASN A 100 -25.54 19.57 -3.88
N ASP A 101 -24.55 19.76 -4.76
CA ASP A 101 -23.32 20.50 -4.48
C ASP A 101 -22.46 19.91 -3.34
N GLU A 102 -22.55 18.60 -3.11
CA GLU A 102 -21.77 17.88 -2.09
C GLU A 102 -20.67 17.02 -2.73
N ILE A 103 -19.52 16.89 -2.06
CA ILE A 103 -18.52 15.88 -2.40
C ILE A 103 -18.96 14.54 -1.81
N VAL A 104 -19.10 13.54 -2.67
CA VAL A 104 -19.45 12.17 -2.31
C VAL A 104 -18.40 11.24 -2.91
N THR A 105 -17.76 10.42 -2.08
CA THR A 105 -16.61 9.60 -2.50
C THR A 105 -16.86 8.11 -2.33
N ASP A 106 -16.32 7.34 -3.27
CA ASP A 106 -16.22 5.89 -3.22
C ASP A 106 -14.74 5.49 -3.17
N ALA A 107 -14.41 4.43 -2.43
CA ALA A 107 -13.06 3.89 -2.38
C ALA A 107 -13.07 2.38 -2.15
N ALA A 108 -12.06 1.69 -2.66
CA ALA A 108 -11.90 0.25 -2.51
C ALA A 108 -10.43 -0.14 -2.47
N ILE A 109 -10.11 -1.18 -1.69
CA ILE A 109 -8.78 -1.78 -1.57
C ILE A 109 -8.90 -3.30 -1.57
N MET A 110 -7.89 -3.98 -2.12
CA MET A 110 -7.93 -5.44 -2.31
C MET A 110 -6.53 -6.04 -2.17
N THR A 111 -6.44 -7.20 -1.50
CA THR A 111 -5.30 -8.11 -1.54
C THR A 111 -5.60 -9.28 -2.49
N THR A 112 -4.69 -10.23 -2.61
CA THR A 112 -4.95 -11.50 -3.32
C THR A 112 -6.07 -12.35 -2.70
N ARG A 113 -6.49 -12.08 -1.46
CA ARG A 113 -7.45 -12.91 -0.71
C ARG A 113 -8.68 -12.17 -0.22
N ASP A 114 -8.54 -10.89 0.09
CA ASP A 114 -9.50 -10.09 0.83
C ASP A 114 -9.73 -8.76 0.12
N ALA A 115 -10.92 -8.18 0.28
CA ALA A 115 -11.27 -6.88 -0.29
C ALA A 115 -12.18 -6.10 0.67
N GLY A 116 -12.07 -4.78 0.64
CA GLY A 116 -12.94 -3.88 1.39
C GLY A 116 -13.21 -2.61 0.59
N CYS A 117 -14.38 -2.02 0.82
CA CYS A 117 -14.84 -0.85 0.10
C CYS A 117 -15.80 -0.01 0.92
N VAL A 118 -15.92 1.26 0.53
CA VAL A 118 -16.92 2.20 0.98
C VAL A 118 -17.53 2.91 -0.22
N GLY A 119 -18.80 3.29 -0.09
CA GLY A 119 -19.53 3.99 -1.14
C GLY A 119 -20.39 5.09 -0.59
N ALA A 120 -20.53 6.16 -1.36
CA ALA A 120 -21.30 7.34 -1.05
C ALA A 120 -20.97 7.99 0.31
N VAL A 121 -19.71 7.91 0.75
CA VAL A 121 -19.27 8.51 2.03
C VAL A 121 -19.01 10.00 1.87
N ARG A 122 -19.19 10.73 2.98
CA ARG A 122 -19.07 12.17 3.09
C ARG A 122 -18.25 12.53 4.32
N ASP A 123 -17.61 13.70 4.28
CA ASP A 123 -16.86 14.26 5.42
C ASP A 123 -15.75 13.34 5.96
N ILE A 124 -15.13 12.57 5.07
CA ILE A 124 -13.97 11.71 5.36
C ILE A 124 -12.77 12.22 4.56
N GLU A 125 -11.67 12.51 5.25
CA GLU A 125 -10.43 12.98 4.61
C GLU A 125 -9.79 11.89 3.74
N HIS A 126 -9.82 10.63 4.21
CA HIS A 126 -9.25 9.48 3.54
C HIS A 126 -10.23 8.30 3.39
N PRO A 127 -11.16 8.34 2.41
CA PRO A 127 -12.09 7.25 2.17
C PRO A 127 -11.42 5.88 1.96
N ILE A 128 -10.22 5.82 1.38
CA ILE A 128 -9.48 4.56 1.21
C ILE A 128 -9.21 3.84 2.55
N SER A 129 -8.91 4.60 3.61
CA SER A 129 -8.61 4.06 4.94
C SER A 129 -9.84 3.55 5.69
N LEU A 130 -11.06 3.81 5.19
CA LEU A 130 -12.27 3.17 5.73
C LEU A 130 -12.52 1.78 5.13
N GLY A 131 -11.94 1.50 3.96
CA GLY A 131 -12.08 0.21 3.27
C GLY A 131 -11.03 -0.81 3.67
N THR A 132 -10.05 -0.46 4.50
CA THR A 132 -8.99 -1.36 4.97
C THR A 132 -9.51 -2.36 6.00
N PHE A 133 -8.82 -3.50 6.12
CA PHE A 133 -9.23 -4.67 6.91
C PHE A 133 -8.05 -5.34 7.60
#